data_AF-A0A6M2DJ29-F1
#
_entry.id   AF-A0A6M2DJ29-F1
#
_cell.length_a   1.000
_cell.length_b   1.000
_cell.length_c   1.000
_cell.angle_alpha   90.00
_cell.angle_beta   90.00
_cell.angle_gamma   90.00
#
_symmetry.space_group_name_H-M   'P 1'
#
loop_
_entity.id
_entity.type
_entity.pdbx_description
1 polymer ?
#
loop_
_entity_poly.entity_id
_entity_poly.type
_entity_poly.pdbx_seq_one_letter_code
_entity_poly.pdbx_strand_id
1 'polypeptide(L)'
;MRLTTVLRAQHIGRMFKKHWLSQGKRKILDTRAENILAAKGIRVVDALEVVVEKEEITPLKIIGIRPKPIKFDETHPNYHERKCHLFKDHNVLLEGVKQSLALTKTVQLKENCLPEHMETKIQNMEVPDLIHDLVKKAIFTANVFDPEQEKLPKVKDPLRPAFNFPRRLGITDQRKNFLLSSKLLRLCEMSSTVSKRNMLKNAYFSLPFEKDGDLIQFELNVENFIVTDEPLKPIHNDVTQTEQLELHNMFPIKPTITLTQENIYDLKNKYPLTSFSKMDAPHTMLLNYTPTYVHNLYETPVTSDQILGRSMIKCFTVASAFAKRKHGDDVETLPEPICVQCIQTDGRLFDFSVFQLNTMNLNGAEGIKNIWYQTEQMPLYTICAYDKGIPILEGYNPEIMKYLFAFYRNQ
;
A
#
# COMPACT_ATOMS: atom_id res chain seq x y z
N MET A 1 6.37 27.13 -15.42
CA MET A 1 7.13 25.87 -15.54
C MET A 1 6.70 24.96 -14.38
N ARG A 2 6.13 23.76 -14.63
CA ARG A 2 5.69 22.87 -13.54
C ARG A 2 6.90 22.13 -12.99
N LEU A 3 7.05 22.15 -11.66
CA LEU A 3 8.18 21.54 -10.94
C LEU A 3 8.06 20.01 -11.02
N THR A 4 8.97 19.35 -11.74
CA THR A 4 9.09 17.88 -11.80
C THR A 4 10.35 17.41 -11.06
N THR A 5 10.43 16.11 -10.72
CA THR A 5 11.55 15.52 -9.99
C THR A 5 12.89 15.58 -10.71
N VAL A 6 12.91 15.50 -12.05
CA VAL A 6 14.12 15.73 -12.86
C VAL A 6 14.68 17.15 -12.66
N LEU A 7 13.79 18.12 -12.47
CA LEU A 7 14.15 19.49 -12.09
C LEU A 7 14.55 19.59 -10.60
N ARG A 8 13.95 18.80 -9.68
CA ARG A 8 14.33 18.76 -8.25
C ARG A 8 15.63 18.00 -7.95
N ALA A 9 16.11 17.15 -8.86
CA ALA A 9 17.40 16.46 -8.73
C ALA A 9 18.57 17.46 -8.78
N GLN A 10 18.40 18.57 -9.51
CA GLN A 10 19.16 19.78 -9.25
C GLN A 10 18.63 20.37 -7.95
N HIS A 11 19.50 20.64 -6.96
CA HIS A 11 19.19 21.15 -5.61
C HIS A 11 18.40 22.49 -5.59
N ILE A 12 17.21 22.55 -6.18
CA ILE A 12 16.38 23.75 -6.28
C ILE A 12 15.95 24.17 -4.89
N GLY A 13 15.64 23.27 -3.95
CA GLY A 13 15.26 23.70 -2.58
C GLY A 13 16.35 24.56 -1.90
N ARG A 14 17.63 24.17 -2.06
CA ARG A 14 18.77 24.92 -1.53
C ARG A 14 19.05 26.17 -2.36
N MET A 15 18.97 26.09 -3.68
CA MET A 15 19.12 27.25 -4.57
C MET A 15 18.00 28.26 -4.40
N PHE A 16 16.75 27.83 -4.22
CA PHE A 16 15.56 28.66 -4.03
C PHE A 16 15.59 29.29 -2.64
N LYS A 17 15.93 28.55 -1.57
CA LYS A 17 16.19 29.14 -0.25
C LYS A 17 17.35 30.15 -0.31
N LYS A 18 18.46 29.80 -0.98
CA LYS A 18 19.60 30.71 -1.18
C LYS A 18 19.21 31.94 -2.00
N HIS A 19 18.38 31.76 -3.03
CA HIS A 19 17.88 32.83 -3.89
C HIS A 19 16.91 33.71 -3.10
N TRP A 20 15.98 33.15 -2.33
CA TRP A 20 15.09 33.90 -1.43
C TRP A 20 15.87 34.66 -0.36
N LEU A 21 16.88 34.03 0.24
CA LEU A 21 17.74 34.63 1.26
C LEU A 21 18.67 35.71 0.69
N SER A 22 19.04 35.59 -0.58
CA SER A 22 19.79 36.60 -1.34
C SER A 22 18.88 37.75 -1.81
N GLN A 23 17.68 37.44 -2.32
CA GLN A 23 16.70 38.40 -2.81
C GLN A 23 16.06 39.20 -1.67
N GLY A 24 15.77 38.56 -0.53
CA GLY A 24 15.24 39.22 0.67
C GLY A 24 16.25 40.19 1.32
N LYS A 25 17.53 40.11 0.93
CA LYS A 25 18.59 41.05 1.34
C LYS A 25 18.92 42.10 0.28
N ARG A 26 18.17 42.19 -0.83
CA ARG A 26 18.39 43.25 -1.82
C ARG A 26 18.10 44.60 -1.19
N LYS A 27 19.16 45.33 -0.86
CA LYS A 27 19.06 46.77 -0.59
C LYS A 27 18.55 47.42 -1.87
N ILE A 28 17.52 48.24 -1.75
CA ILE A 28 17.02 49.06 -2.85
C ILE A 28 18.21 49.88 -3.34
N LEU A 29 18.59 49.70 -4.60
CA LEU A 29 19.66 50.49 -5.21
C LEU A 29 19.14 51.91 -5.35
N ASP A 30 19.85 52.87 -4.76
CA ASP A 30 19.58 54.29 -5.00
C ASP A 30 19.92 54.60 -6.46
N THR A 31 18.88 54.70 -7.28
CA THR A 31 18.99 54.99 -8.72
C THR A 31 19.20 56.48 -8.99
N ARG A 32 19.23 57.33 -7.95
CA ARG A 32 19.21 58.81 -8.03
C ARG A 32 18.05 59.36 -8.86
N ALA A 33 17.03 58.55 -9.13
CA ALA A 33 15.89 58.92 -9.95
C ALA A 33 15.10 60.08 -9.33
N GLU A 34 14.99 60.11 -8.00
CA GLU A 34 14.35 61.20 -7.26
C GLU A 34 15.00 62.56 -7.56
N ASN A 35 16.34 62.63 -7.53
CA ASN A 35 17.09 63.85 -7.84
C ASN A 35 16.86 64.31 -9.30
N ILE A 36 16.78 63.38 -10.24
CA ILE A 36 16.54 63.68 -11.66
C ILE A 36 15.11 64.19 -11.89
N LEU A 37 14.13 63.59 -11.21
CA LEU A 37 12.72 63.98 -11.31
C LEU A 37 12.49 65.35 -10.64
N ALA A 38 13.11 65.59 -9.49
CA ALA A 38 13.10 66.88 -8.80
C ALA A 38 13.72 67.99 -9.67
N ALA A 39 14.86 67.73 -10.33
CA ALA A 39 15.49 68.67 -11.26
C ALA A 39 14.61 69.01 -12.49
N LYS A 40 13.68 68.13 -12.86
CA LYS A 40 12.69 68.35 -13.91
C LYS A 40 11.39 68.99 -13.41
N GLY A 41 11.32 69.38 -12.13
CA GLY A 41 10.14 69.97 -11.50
C GLY A 41 8.99 68.98 -11.27
N ILE A 42 9.24 67.67 -11.33
CA ILE A 42 8.23 66.63 -11.12
C ILE A 42 8.20 66.28 -9.63
N ARG A 43 7.02 66.43 -9.00
CA ARG A 43 6.81 66.09 -7.59
C ARG A 43 6.86 64.57 -7.40
N VAL A 44 7.84 64.11 -6.62
CA VAL A 44 7.93 62.72 -6.14
C VAL A 44 7.16 62.65 -4.81
N VAL A 45 6.32 61.61 -4.66
CA VAL A 45 5.49 61.38 -3.48
C VAL A 45 5.81 59.98 -2.96
N ASP A 46 5.89 59.80 -1.64
CA ASP A 46 6.11 58.47 -1.07
C ASP A 46 4.93 57.55 -1.43
N ALA A 47 5.23 56.32 -1.82
CA ALA A 47 4.21 55.34 -2.13
C ALA A 47 3.27 55.13 -0.92
N LEU A 48 3.78 55.20 0.31
CA LEU A 48 2.97 55.05 1.53
C LEU A 48 1.91 56.15 1.69
N GLU A 49 2.11 57.35 1.13
CA GLU A 49 1.15 58.45 1.17
C GLU A 49 -0.01 58.27 0.16
N VAL A 50 0.19 57.42 -0.86
CA VAL A 50 -0.78 57.17 -1.94
C VAL A 50 -1.45 55.80 -1.80
N VAL A 51 -0.83 54.87 -1.07
CA VAL A 51 -1.37 53.53 -0.83
C VAL A 51 -2.66 53.67 -0.02
N VAL A 52 -3.78 53.35 -0.67
CA VAL A 52 -5.09 53.22 -0.03
C VAL A 52 -4.94 52.32 1.20
N GLU A 53 -5.42 52.79 2.36
CA GLU A 53 -5.44 51.99 3.59
C GLU A 53 -6.03 50.62 3.26
N LYS A 54 -5.27 49.57 3.58
CA LYS A 54 -5.68 48.21 3.27
C LYS A 54 -6.97 47.93 4.04
N GLU A 55 -8.08 47.75 3.34
CA GLU A 55 -9.34 47.33 3.95
C GLU A 55 -9.09 46.03 4.74
N GLU A 56 -9.19 46.13 6.07
CA GLU A 56 -9.12 44.97 6.94
C GLU A 56 -10.40 44.16 6.77
N ILE A 57 -10.35 43.12 5.92
CA ILE A 57 -11.44 42.16 5.79
C ILE A 57 -11.55 41.40 7.12
N THR A 58 -12.42 41.86 8.02
CA THR A 58 -12.69 41.16 9.27
C THR A 58 -13.39 39.85 8.94
N PRO A 59 -12.83 38.69 9.34
CA PRO A 59 -13.49 37.41 9.10
C PRO A 59 -14.79 37.34 9.91
N LEU A 60 -15.93 37.38 9.23
CA LEU A 60 -17.23 37.17 9.85
C LEU A 60 -17.26 35.77 10.47
N LYS A 61 -17.48 35.68 11.79
CA LYS A 61 -17.72 34.41 12.48
C LYS A 61 -19.12 33.91 12.13
N ILE A 62 -19.27 33.31 10.96
CA ILE A 62 -20.50 32.64 10.56
C ILE A 62 -20.68 31.41 11.46
N ILE A 63 -21.70 31.43 12.32
CA ILE A 63 -22.14 30.25 13.08
C ILE A 63 -22.97 29.41 12.11
N GLY A 64 -22.31 28.52 11.37
CA GLY A 64 -22.99 27.60 10.46
C GLY A 64 -23.74 26.49 11.23
N ILE A 65 -24.78 25.94 10.61
CA ILE A 65 -25.51 24.75 11.10
C ILE A 65 -24.61 23.49 11.06
N ARG A 66 -23.60 23.49 10.17
CA ARG A 66 -22.64 22.38 10.07
C ARG A 66 -21.53 22.56 11.11
N PRO A 67 -21.19 21.51 11.89
CA PRO A 67 -20.04 21.57 12.78
C PRO A 67 -18.80 21.89 11.95
N LYS A 68 -17.97 22.81 12.46
CA LYS A 68 -16.71 23.13 11.81
C LYS A 68 -15.83 21.88 11.79
N PRO A 69 -15.05 21.64 10.73
CA PRO A 69 -14.08 20.56 10.74
C PRO A 69 -13.16 20.73 11.94
N ILE A 70 -12.95 19.64 12.68
CA ILE A 70 -12.02 19.63 13.82
C ILE A 70 -10.63 19.94 13.27
N LYS A 71 -9.93 20.87 13.91
CA LYS A 71 -8.57 21.22 13.51
C LYS A 71 -7.61 20.08 13.86
N PHE A 72 -6.66 19.80 12.98
CA PHE A 72 -5.57 18.86 13.20
C PHE A 72 -4.44 19.52 14.02
N ASP A 73 -4.81 20.02 15.19
CA ASP A 73 -3.91 20.68 16.15
C ASP A 73 -3.92 19.90 17.48
N GLU A 74 -3.17 20.37 18.47
CA GLU A 74 -3.12 19.78 19.83
C GLU A 74 -4.48 19.75 20.54
N THR A 75 -5.46 20.54 20.07
CA THR A 75 -6.83 20.55 20.56
C THR A 75 -7.69 19.39 20.04
N HIS A 76 -7.15 18.52 19.20
CA HIS A 76 -7.88 17.40 18.64
C HIS A 76 -8.21 16.35 19.72
N PRO A 77 -9.42 15.77 19.79
CA PRO A 77 -9.79 14.81 20.84
C PRO A 77 -8.88 13.59 20.95
N ASN A 78 -8.33 13.14 19.82
CA ASN A 78 -7.42 12.00 19.73
C ASN A 78 -5.94 12.43 19.65
N TYR A 79 -5.59 13.61 20.17
CA TYR A 79 -4.21 14.06 20.21
C TYR A 79 -3.46 13.37 21.37
N HIS A 80 -2.25 12.90 21.07
CA HIS A 80 -1.34 12.29 22.02
C HIS A 80 0.06 12.93 21.88
N GLU A 81 0.78 13.09 23.00
CA GLU A 81 2.13 13.66 22.99
C GLU A 81 3.17 12.71 22.39
N ARG A 82 3.03 11.40 22.63
CA ARG A 82 3.88 10.37 22.04
C ARG A 82 3.50 10.20 20.56
N LYS A 83 4.49 10.23 19.67
CA LYS A 83 4.27 9.99 18.24
C LYS A 83 3.98 8.51 17.96
N CYS A 84 3.00 8.26 17.10
CA CYS A 84 2.74 6.93 16.53
C CYS A 84 3.25 6.85 15.10
N HIS A 85 3.91 5.76 14.77
CA HIS A 85 4.34 5.41 13.42
C HIS A 85 3.21 4.68 12.69
N LEU A 86 2.59 5.32 11.71
CA LEU A 86 1.48 4.78 10.95
C LEU A 86 1.94 4.18 9.62
N PHE A 87 1.38 3.02 9.27
CA PHE A 87 1.46 2.43 7.95
C PHE A 87 0.06 2.29 7.36
N LYS A 88 -0.23 3.02 6.28
CA LYS A 88 -1.53 3.04 5.58
C LYS A 88 -1.40 2.38 4.21
N ASP A 89 -2.53 2.12 3.53
CA ASP A 89 -2.54 1.34 2.26
C ASP A 89 -1.72 1.91 1.10
N HIS A 90 -1.51 3.24 1.09
CA HIS A 90 -0.77 3.94 0.04
C HIS A 90 0.74 3.99 0.30
N ASN A 91 1.16 3.67 1.53
CA ASN A 91 2.58 3.65 1.92
C ASN A 91 3.29 2.42 1.36
N VAL A 92 4.59 2.58 1.14
CA VAL A 92 5.51 1.52 0.76
C VAL A 92 6.76 1.62 1.63
N LEU A 93 7.38 0.47 1.87
CA LEU A 93 8.65 0.38 2.60
C LEU A 93 9.82 0.78 1.71
N LEU A 94 10.93 1.25 2.27
CA LEU A 94 12.12 1.63 1.51
C LEU A 94 12.80 0.39 0.94
N GLU A 95 13.16 -0.56 1.82
CA GLU A 95 13.86 -1.80 1.46
C GLU A 95 12.90 -2.98 1.20
N GLY A 96 11.60 -2.70 1.06
CA GLY A 96 10.60 -3.72 0.76
C GLY A 96 10.59 -4.88 1.77
N VAL A 97 10.80 -6.11 1.26
CA VAL A 97 10.77 -7.36 2.05
C VAL A 97 11.75 -7.33 3.23
N LYS A 98 12.96 -6.84 3.03
CA LYS A 98 13.99 -6.78 4.10
C LYS A 98 13.54 -5.95 5.29
N GLN A 99 12.93 -4.80 5.01
CA GLN A 99 12.38 -3.93 6.04
C GLN A 99 11.16 -4.55 6.70
N SER A 100 10.28 -5.24 5.96
CA SER A 100 9.14 -5.90 6.55
C SER A 100 9.59 -7.05 7.48
N LEU A 101 10.58 -7.87 7.08
CA LEU A 101 11.12 -8.96 7.90
C LEU A 101 11.61 -8.47 9.27
N ALA A 102 12.36 -7.36 9.27
CA ALA A 102 12.83 -6.73 10.50
C ALA A 102 11.69 -6.11 11.33
N LEU A 103 10.65 -5.56 10.69
CA LEU A 103 9.53 -4.88 11.35
C LEU A 103 8.57 -5.86 12.04
N THR A 104 8.34 -7.04 11.45
CA THR A 104 7.37 -8.03 11.93
C THR A 104 8.02 -9.25 12.59
N LYS A 105 9.30 -9.16 12.95
CA LYS A 105 10.11 -10.24 13.55
C LYS A 105 9.91 -11.56 12.80
N THR A 106 10.08 -11.49 11.49
CA THR A 106 9.78 -12.59 10.55
C THR A 106 11.06 -13.03 9.86
N VAL A 107 11.17 -14.32 9.59
CA VAL A 107 12.24 -14.94 8.81
C VAL A 107 11.69 -15.53 7.53
N GLN A 108 12.50 -15.44 6.48
CA GLN A 108 12.24 -16.06 5.19
C GLN A 108 13.19 -17.24 5.03
N LEU A 109 12.66 -18.46 4.96
CA LEU A 109 13.46 -19.68 4.95
C LEU A 109 14.08 -19.96 3.59
N LYS A 110 13.28 -19.82 2.53
CA LYS A 110 13.70 -19.95 1.14
C LYS A 110 13.12 -18.77 0.37
N GLU A 111 13.95 -18.11 -0.43
CA GLU A 111 13.48 -17.11 -1.38
C GLU A 111 12.74 -17.81 -2.52
N ASN A 112 11.66 -17.18 -3.01
CA ASN A 112 11.00 -17.56 -4.25
C ASN A 112 10.37 -18.96 -4.30
N CYS A 113 10.19 -19.62 -3.15
CA CYS A 113 9.58 -20.94 -3.05
C CYS A 113 8.45 -20.96 -2.01
N LEU A 114 7.45 -21.81 -2.26
CA LEU A 114 6.41 -22.14 -1.28
C LEU A 114 6.84 -23.37 -0.46
N PRO A 115 6.12 -23.69 0.63
CA PRO A 115 6.34 -24.95 1.32
C PRO A 115 6.20 -26.16 0.38
N GLU A 116 7.07 -27.16 0.52
CA GLU A 116 7.17 -28.32 -0.41
C GLU A 116 5.84 -29.08 -0.58
N HIS A 117 5.06 -29.18 0.50
CA HIS A 117 3.74 -29.81 0.48
C HIS A 117 2.73 -29.02 -0.37
N MET A 118 2.85 -27.69 -0.44
CA MET A 118 2.01 -26.85 -1.28
C MET A 118 2.45 -26.92 -2.73
N GLU A 119 3.76 -26.88 -2.99
CA GLU A 119 4.31 -26.99 -4.36
C GLU A 119 3.90 -28.31 -5.01
N THR A 120 3.97 -29.40 -4.27
CA THR A 120 3.52 -30.73 -4.75
C THR A 120 2.03 -30.74 -5.05
N LYS A 121 1.19 -30.11 -4.20
CA LYS A 121 -0.26 -29.96 -4.44
C LYS A 121 -0.54 -29.11 -5.69
N ILE A 122 0.25 -28.07 -5.93
CA ILE A 122 0.10 -27.18 -7.10
C ILE A 122 0.47 -27.93 -8.39
N GLN A 123 1.58 -28.67 -8.38
CA GLN A 123 2.04 -29.45 -9.53
C GLN A 123 1.02 -30.53 -9.93
N ASN A 124 0.40 -31.18 -8.95
CA ASN A 124 -0.63 -32.21 -9.17
C ASN A 124 -2.03 -31.64 -9.47
N MET A 125 -2.20 -30.31 -9.50
CA MET A 125 -3.50 -29.69 -9.72
C MET A 125 -3.85 -29.67 -11.21
N GLU A 126 -4.92 -30.37 -11.58
CA GLU A 126 -5.49 -30.29 -12.93
C GLU A 126 -6.60 -29.24 -12.99
N VAL A 127 -6.51 -28.37 -14.00
CA VAL A 127 -7.50 -27.33 -14.28
C VAL A 127 -8.15 -27.64 -15.63
N PRO A 128 -9.48 -27.84 -15.69
CA PRO A 128 -10.17 -28.12 -16.95
C PRO A 128 -9.99 -26.99 -17.99
N ASP A 129 -9.86 -27.35 -19.26
CA ASP A 129 -9.68 -26.40 -20.37
C ASP A 129 -10.81 -25.36 -20.46
N LEU A 130 -12.04 -25.76 -20.13
CA LEU A 130 -13.18 -24.87 -20.05
C LEU A 130 -12.93 -23.68 -19.11
N ILE A 131 -12.26 -23.91 -17.99
CA ILE A 131 -11.92 -22.85 -17.03
C ILE A 131 -10.89 -21.92 -17.65
N HIS A 132 -9.88 -22.43 -18.35
CA HIS A 132 -8.89 -21.60 -19.02
C HIS A 132 -9.53 -20.68 -20.07
N ASP A 133 -10.52 -21.14 -20.82
CA ASP A 133 -11.25 -20.30 -21.77
C ASP A 133 -12.12 -19.24 -21.08
N LEU A 134 -12.72 -19.56 -19.93
CA LEU A 134 -13.42 -18.58 -19.10
C LEU A 134 -12.47 -17.54 -18.51
N VAL A 135 -11.24 -17.92 -18.15
CA VAL A 135 -10.19 -17.01 -17.67
C VAL A 135 -9.77 -16.05 -18.79
N LYS A 136 -9.53 -16.54 -20.00
CA LYS A 136 -9.23 -15.68 -21.17
C LYS A 136 -10.35 -14.67 -21.41
N LYS A 137 -11.62 -15.09 -21.33
CA LYS A 137 -12.79 -14.19 -21.40
C LYS A 137 -12.81 -13.20 -20.23
N ALA A 138 -12.46 -13.62 -19.03
CA ALA A 138 -12.36 -12.73 -17.87
C ALA A 138 -11.28 -11.65 -18.07
N ILE A 139 -10.13 -12.01 -18.64
CA ILE A 139 -9.03 -11.07 -18.96
C ILE A 139 -9.50 -10.04 -19.99
N PHE A 140 -10.12 -10.47 -21.10
CA PHE A 140 -10.67 -9.54 -22.09
C PHE A 140 -11.74 -8.61 -21.51
N THR A 141 -12.65 -9.16 -20.72
CA THR A 141 -13.74 -8.37 -20.15
C THR A 141 -13.28 -7.40 -19.06
N ALA A 142 -12.13 -7.61 -18.42
CA ALA A 142 -11.55 -6.66 -17.47
C ALA A 142 -10.71 -5.58 -18.17
N ASN A 143 -9.97 -5.92 -19.21
CA ASN A 143 -8.99 -5.03 -19.83
C ASN A 143 -9.47 -4.30 -21.09
N VAL A 144 -10.43 -4.88 -21.83
CA VAL A 144 -10.75 -4.48 -23.20
C VAL A 144 -12.24 -4.19 -23.37
N PHE A 145 -13.12 -5.07 -22.90
CA PHE A 145 -14.57 -4.96 -23.13
C PHE A 145 -15.35 -4.20 -22.03
N ASP A 146 -14.68 -3.66 -21.02
CA ASP A 146 -15.37 -2.81 -20.04
C ASP A 146 -15.63 -1.41 -20.65
N PRO A 147 -16.86 -0.88 -20.54
CA PRO A 147 -17.23 0.37 -21.20
C PRO A 147 -16.75 1.64 -20.47
N GLU A 148 -16.04 1.53 -19.35
CA GLU A 148 -15.55 2.69 -18.60
C GLU A 148 -14.65 3.61 -19.46
N GLN A 149 -14.96 4.91 -19.43
CA GLN A 149 -14.23 5.95 -20.15
C GLN A 149 -13.78 7.06 -19.18
N GLU A 150 -12.87 6.71 -18.28
CA GLU A 150 -12.29 7.67 -17.34
C GLU A 150 -10.96 8.24 -17.82
N LYS A 151 -10.64 9.45 -17.35
CA LYS A 151 -9.38 10.13 -17.67
C LYS A 151 -8.20 9.46 -16.96
N LEU A 152 -7.49 8.62 -17.69
CA LEU A 152 -6.32 7.91 -17.19
C LEU A 152 -5.19 8.85 -16.74
N PRO A 153 -4.28 8.40 -15.85
CA PRO A 153 -3.12 9.16 -15.44
C PRO A 153 -2.33 9.67 -16.64
N LYS A 154 -1.70 10.85 -16.49
CA LYS A 154 -0.85 11.38 -17.54
C LYS A 154 0.38 10.50 -17.70
N VAL A 155 0.58 9.98 -18.91
CA VAL A 155 1.82 9.30 -19.28
C VAL A 155 2.96 10.33 -19.18
N LYS A 156 3.98 10.01 -18.38
CA LYS A 156 5.22 10.78 -18.29
C LYS A 156 6.32 9.94 -18.96
N ASP A 157 7.01 10.50 -19.95
CA ASP A 157 8.18 9.87 -20.57
C ASP A 157 9.44 10.41 -19.86
N PRO A 158 10.23 9.56 -19.17
CA PRO A 158 11.46 9.98 -18.51
C PRO A 158 12.48 10.61 -19.45
N LEU A 159 12.52 10.19 -20.72
CA LEU A 159 13.42 10.73 -21.74
C LEU A 159 12.93 12.08 -22.28
N ARG A 160 11.62 12.36 -22.17
CA ARG A 160 10.98 13.60 -22.66
C ARG A 160 10.05 14.20 -21.59
N PRO A 161 10.58 14.66 -20.45
CA PRO A 161 9.77 15.11 -19.31
C PRO A 161 8.96 16.39 -19.58
N ALA A 162 9.36 17.18 -20.59
CA ALA A 162 8.65 18.40 -20.98
C ALA A 162 7.48 18.14 -21.95
N PHE A 163 7.42 16.96 -22.58
CA PHE A 163 6.39 16.64 -23.56
C PHE A 163 5.08 16.28 -22.85
N ASN A 164 4.01 17.00 -23.16
CA ASN A 164 2.69 16.76 -22.60
C ASN A 164 1.88 15.85 -23.52
N PHE A 165 1.82 14.56 -23.20
CA PHE A 165 0.97 13.62 -23.93
C PHE A 165 -0.53 13.95 -23.75
N PRO A 166 -1.36 13.74 -24.80
CA PRO A 166 -2.80 13.85 -24.67
C PRO A 166 -3.31 12.84 -23.63
N ARG A 167 -4.32 13.25 -22.86
CA ARG A 167 -4.86 12.39 -21.80
C ARG A 167 -5.71 11.29 -22.43
N ARG A 168 -5.36 10.03 -22.18
CA ARG A 168 -6.11 8.88 -22.67
C ARG A 168 -7.36 8.70 -21.80
N LEU A 169 -8.46 8.31 -22.45
CA LEU A 169 -9.66 7.82 -21.77
C LEU A 169 -9.64 6.29 -21.79
N GLY A 170 -10.14 5.66 -20.73
CA GLY A 170 -10.29 4.21 -20.67
C GLY A 170 -10.53 3.72 -19.26
N ILE A 171 -10.32 2.41 -19.09
CA ILE A 171 -10.59 1.69 -17.84
C ILE A 171 -9.46 1.96 -16.84
N THR A 172 -9.83 2.33 -15.62
CA THR A 172 -8.88 2.58 -14.53
C THR A 172 -8.20 1.29 -14.06
N ASP A 173 -6.96 1.40 -13.58
CA ASP A 173 -6.21 0.23 -13.06
C ASP A 173 -6.93 -0.42 -11.87
N GLN A 174 -7.55 0.38 -11.00
CA GLN A 174 -8.36 -0.12 -9.88
C GLN A 174 -9.53 -0.98 -10.37
N ARG A 175 -10.25 -0.51 -11.40
CA ARG A 175 -11.39 -1.24 -11.95
C ARG A 175 -10.96 -2.52 -12.67
N LYS A 176 -9.88 -2.49 -13.45
CA LYS A 176 -9.30 -3.70 -14.07
C LYS A 176 -9.00 -4.76 -13.02
N ASN A 177 -8.30 -4.37 -11.96
CA ASN A 177 -7.85 -5.29 -10.92
C ASN A 177 -9.05 -5.83 -10.13
N PHE A 178 -10.00 -4.97 -9.77
CA PHE A 178 -11.23 -5.37 -9.09
C PHE A 178 -12.08 -6.35 -9.92
N LEU A 179 -12.27 -6.09 -11.22
CA LEU A 179 -13.06 -6.95 -12.10
C LEU A 179 -12.37 -8.29 -12.34
N LEU A 180 -11.07 -8.27 -12.62
CA LEU A 180 -10.30 -9.48 -12.87
C LEU A 180 -10.26 -10.36 -11.62
N SER A 181 -9.85 -9.81 -10.48
CA SER A 181 -9.80 -10.53 -9.21
C SER A 181 -11.15 -11.15 -8.83
N SER A 182 -12.23 -10.37 -8.92
CA SER A 182 -13.58 -10.87 -8.62
C SER A 182 -13.99 -12.02 -9.53
N LYS A 183 -13.63 -11.96 -10.82
CA LYS A 183 -13.96 -13.03 -11.78
C LYS A 183 -13.11 -14.27 -11.54
N LEU A 184 -11.81 -14.13 -11.29
CA LEU A 184 -10.92 -15.26 -10.99
C LEU A 184 -11.37 -15.99 -9.73
N LEU A 185 -11.71 -15.26 -8.66
CA LEU A 185 -12.24 -15.84 -7.43
C LEU A 185 -13.58 -16.54 -7.64
N ARG A 186 -14.48 -15.94 -8.45
CA ARG A 186 -15.74 -16.60 -8.82
C ARG A 186 -15.51 -17.90 -9.60
N LEU A 187 -14.53 -17.92 -10.51
CA LEU A 187 -14.18 -19.15 -11.23
C LEU A 187 -13.63 -20.20 -10.28
N CYS A 188 -12.85 -19.79 -9.27
CA CYS A 188 -12.38 -20.69 -8.22
C CYS A 188 -13.55 -21.28 -7.41
N GLU A 189 -14.51 -20.45 -7.03
CA GLU A 189 -15.71 -20.85 -6.29
C GLU A 189 -16.59 -21.80 -7.11
N MET A 190 -16.87 -21.48 -8.38
CA MET A 190 -17.71 -22.30 -9.26
C MET A 190 -17.18 -23.71 -9.51
N SER A 191 -15.86 -23.90 -9.41
CA SER A 191 -15.20 -25.17 -9.68
C SER A 191 -14.64 -25.83 -8.43
N SER A 192 -14.90 -25.26 -7.26
CA SER A 192 -14.60 -25.85 -5.96
C SER A 192 -15.87 -26.43 -5.35
N THR A 193 -15.74 -27.56 -4.66
CA THR A 193 -16.83 -28.16 -3.89
C THR A 193 -16.90 -27.61 -2.45
N VAL A 194 -16.03 -26.68 -2.10
CA VAL A 194 -15.89 -26.15 -0.74
C VAL A 194 -16.98 -25.11 -0.45
N SER A 195 -17.96 -25.47 0.37
CA SER A 195 -19.16 -24.66 0.66
C SER A 195 -19.06 -23.74 1.89
N LYS A 196 -18.03 -23.90 2.73
CA LYS A 196 -17.87 -23.16 4.00
C LYS A 196 -16.86 -22.02 3.88
N ARG A 197 -17.09 -21.06 2.99
CA ARG A 197 -16.26 -19.85 2.85
C ARG A 197 -17.13 -18.62 2.64
N ASN A 198 -16.76 -17.52 3.28
CA ASN A 198 -17.34 -16.20 3.01
C ASN A 198 -16.26 -15.26 2.47
N MET A 199 -16.64 -14.33 1.61
CA MET A 199 -15.74 -13.31 1.07
C MET A 199 -16.23 -11.93 1.47
N LEU A 200 -15.38 -11.21 2.20
CA LEU A 200 -15.56 -9.80 2.54
C LEU A 200 -14.81 -8.94 1.51
N LYS A 201 -15.42 -7.84 1.10
CA LYS A 201 -14.80 -6.89 0.17
C LYS A 201 -14.39 -5.63 0.91
N ASN A 202 -13.20 -5.12 0.59
CA ASN A 202 -12.62 -3.92 1.18
C ASN A 202 -12.67 -3.93 2.72
N ALA A 203 -12.19 -5.03 3.31
CA ALA A 203 -12.20 -5.24 4.74
C ALA A 203 -11.11 -4.41 5.42
N TYR A 204 -11.47 -3.60 6.41
CA TYR A 204 -10.55 -2.72 7.13
C TYR A 204 -9.99 -3.38 8.40
N PHE A 205 -8.68 -3.24 8.60
CA PHE A 205 -7.93 -3.73 9.74
C PHE A 205 -7.15 -2.60 10.39
N SER A 206 -7.10 -2.60 11.72
CA SER A 206 -6.24 -1.71 12.52
C SER A 206 -5.49 -2.54 13.54
N LEU A 207 -4.17 -2.42 13.59
CA LEU A 207 -3.34 -3.16 14.54
C LEU A 207 -2.33 -2.21 15.20
N PRO A 208 -2.56 -1.80 16.45
CA PRO A 208 -1.54 -1.13 17.26
C PRO A 208 -0.63 -2.17 17.95
N PHE A 209 0.67 -1.88 17.98
CA PHE A 209 1.67 -2.65 18.70
C PHE A 209 2.92 -1.81 19.01
N GLU A 210 3.74 -2.27 19.95
CA GLU A 210 5.03 -1.64 20.25
C GLU A 210 6.17 -2.51 19.75
N LYS A 211 7.22 -1.86 19.26
CA LYS A 211 8.46 -2.53 18.85
C LYS A 211 9.67 -1.69 19.20
N ASP A 212 10.56 -2.23 20.04
CA ASP A 212 11.82 -1.61 20.44
C ASP A 212 11.64 -0.16 20.96
N GLY A 213 10.52 0.08 21.67
CA GLY A 213 10.13 1.40 22.22
C GLY A 213 9.37 2.31 21.24
N ASP A 214 9.29 1.97 19.95
CA ASP A 214 8.46 2.70 18.99
C ASP A 214 7.00 2.21 19.05
N LEU A 215 6.07 3.15 19.11
CA LEU A 215 4.64 2.88 18.97
C LEU A 215 4.28 2.84 17.49
N ILE A 216 3.74 1.72 17.03
CA ILE A 216 3.44 1.47 15.61
C ILE A 216 1.97 1.07 15.47
N GLN A 217 1.31 1.58 14.43
CA GLN A 217 -0.05 1.17 14.09
C GLN A 217 -0.19 0.96 12.58
N PHE A 218 -0.71 -0.21 12.21
CA PHE A 218 -1.02 -0.55 10.83
C PHE A 218 -2.50 -0.36 10.58
N GLU A 219 -2.85 0.42 9.55
CA GLU A 219 -4.23 0.70 9.12
C GLU A 219 -4.39 0.31 7.66
N LEU A 220 -4.94 -0.87 7.41
CA LEU A 220 -4.87 -1.51 6.10
C LEU A 220 -6.23 -2.03 5.66
N ASN A 221 -6.51 -1.89 4.38
CA ASN A 221 -7.66 -2.51 3.74
C ASN A 221 -7.23 -3.75 2.96
N VAL A 222 -8.08 -4.77 2.94
CA VAL A 222 -7.92 -5.96 2.11
C VAL A 222 -9.04 -5.99 1.10
N GLU A 223 -8.71 -6.00 -0.19
CA GLU A 223 -9.69 -5.85 -1.27
C GLU A 223 -10.65 -7.04 -1.34
N ASN A 224 -10.15 -8.26 -1.34
CA ASN A 224 -10.97 -9.46 -1.18
C ASN A 224 -10.38 -10.30 -0.03
N PHE A 225 -11.17 -10.51 1.01
CA PHE A 225 -10.76 -11.23 2.20
C PHE A 225 -11.65 -12.47 2.38
N ILE A 226 -11.07 -13.66 2.21
CA ILE A 226 -11.77 -14.93 2.35
C ILE A 226 -11.60 -15.42 3.78
N VAL A 227 -12.73 -15.73 4.41
CA VAL A 227 -12.80 -16.28 5.77
C VAL A 227 -13.45 -17.67 5.78
N THR A 228 -12.99 -18.48 6.71
CA THR A 228 -13.46 -19.85 6.97
C THR A 228 -13.97 -19.99 8.39
N ASP A 229 -14.58 -21.14 8.67
CA ASP A 229 -15.00 -21.57 10.00
C ASP A 229 -13.78 -21.94 10.86
N GLU A 230 -12.89 -22.76 10.30
CA GLU A 230 -11.64 -23.18 10.94
C GLU A 230 -10.42 -22.46 10.35
N PRO A 231 -9.39 -22.14 11.16
CA PRO A 231 -8.15 -21.57 10.68
C PRO A 231 -7.35 -22.57 9.86
N LEU A 232 -6.51 -22.05 8.97
CA LEU A 232 -5.56 -22.87 8.21
C LEU A 232 -4.60 -23.61 9.13
N LYS A 233 -4.26 -24.84 8.74
CA LYS A 233 -3.23 -25.62 9.45
C LYS A 233 -1.86 -24.92 9.37
N PRO A 234 -1.06 -25.00 10.45
CA PRO A 234 0.30 -24.50 10.46
C PRO A 234 1.16 -25.20 9.40
N ILE A 235 2.07 -24.46 8.76
CA ILE A 235 3.09 -25.01 7.86
C ILE A 235 4.12 -25.78 8.68
N HIS A 236 4.58 -25.17 9.78
CA HIS A 236 5.53 -25.74 10.72
C HIS A 236 4.89 -25.87 12.10
N ASN A 237 4.83 -27.10 12.61
CA ASN A 237 4.32 -27.37 13.96
C ASN A 237 5.33 -27.01 15.05
N ASP A 238 6.62 -27.24 14.78
CA ASP A 238 7.68 -26.97 15.74
C ASP A 238 8.24 -25.56 15.55
N VAL A 239 7.72 -24.64 16.36
CA VAL A 239 8.05 -23.23 16.33
C VAL A 239 9.43 -22.95 16.95
N THR A 240 9.93 -23.82 17.81
CA THR A 240 11.19 -23.60 18.55
C THR A 240 12.41 -23.56 17.65
N GLN A 241 12.35 -24.22 16.49
CA GLN A 241 13.41 -24.18 15.47
C GLN A 241 13.65 -22.77 14.92
N THR A 242 12.65 -21.88 15.00
CA THR A 242 12.78 -20.50 14.53
C THR A 242 13.64 -19.62 15.43
N GLU A 243 13.91 -20.05 16.66
CA GLU A 243 14.75 -19.29 17.61
C GLU A 243 16.18 -19.18 17.12
N GLN A 244 16.69 -20.24 16.48
CA GLN A 244 18.07 -20.34 15.99
C GLN A 244 18.32 -19.49 14.74
N LEU A 245 17.26 -19.08 14.03
CA LEU A 245 17.37 -18.33 12.78
C LEU A 245 17.70 -16.87 13.05
N GLU A 246 18.62 -16.28 12.30
CA GLU A 246 18.96 -14.87 12.45
C GLU A 246 17.93 -13.97 11.75
N LEU A 247 17.60 -12.84 12.38
CA LEU A 247 16.77 -11.81 11.76
C LEU A 247 17.58 -10.95 10.80
N HIS A 248 16.90 -10.44 9.78
CA HIS A 248 17.52 -9.50 8.86
C HIS A 248 17.95 -8.21 9.59
N ASN A 249 19.24 -7.91 9.56
CA ASN A 249 19.79 -6.69 10.13
C ASN A 249 19.78 -5.55 9.11
N MET A 250 19.13 -4.44 9.45
CA MET A 250 19.03 -3.25 8.60
C MET A 250 19.97 -2.11 8.99
N PHE A 251 20.89 -2.32 9.95
CA PHE A 251 21.82 -1.29 10.37
C PHE A 251 22.58 -0.68 9.18
N PRO A 252 22.64 0.66 9.02
CA PRO A 252 22.29 1.71 9.99
C PRO A 252 20.84 2.24 9.91
N ILE A 253 20.00 1.69 9.05
CA ILE A 253 18.63 2.16 8.81
C ILE A 253 17.68 1.59 9.87
N LYS A 254 16.82 2.46 10.44
CA LYS A 254 15.78 2.04 11.38
C LYS A 254 14.59 1.40 10.63
N PRO A 255 14.00 0.29 11.13
CA PRO A 255 12.81 -0.33 10.53
C PRO A 255 11.60 0.58 10.35
N THR A 256 11.48 1.65 11.13
CA THR A 256 10.36 2.59 11.10
C THR A 256 10.55 3.79 10.18
N ILE A 257 11.64 3.85 9.40
CA ILE A 257 12.04 5.04 8.61
C ILE A 257 10.99 5.55 7.62
N THR A 258 10.20 4.67 7.00
CA THR A 258 9.17 5.03 6.01
C THR A 258 7.79 5.25 6.60
N LEU A 259 7.61 4.97 7.90
CA LEU A 259 6.31 5.08 8.57
C LEU A 259 6.00 6.55 8.88
N THR A 260 4.77 6.97 8.60
CA THR A 260 4.33 8.35 8.84
C THR A 260 4.16 8.59 10.34
N GLN A 261 4.90 9.53 10.91
CA GLN A 261 4.77 9.89 12.31
C GLN A 261 3.61 10.88 12.51
N GLU A 262 2.59 10.49 13.26
CA GLU A 262 1.43 11.33 13.58
C GLU A 262 1.20 11.38 15.11
N ASN A 263 0.73 12.52 15.62
CA ASN A 263 0.33 12.68 17.03
C ASN A 263 -1.17 12.41 17.25
N ILE A 264 -1.95 12.34 16.17
CA ILE A 264 -3.40 12.17 16.23
C ILE A 264 -3.71 10.75 15.75
N TYR A 265 -4.06 9.86 16.66
CA TYR A 265 -4.32 8.45 16.36
C TYR A 265 -5.27 7.82 17.38
N ASP A 266 -5.85 6.66 17.05
CA ASP A 266 -6.71 5.87 17.93
C ASP A 266 -6.15 4.45 18.03
N LEU A 267 -5.55 4.11 19.17
CA LEU A 267 -4.96 2.80 19.44
C LEU A 267 -6.07 1.78 19.72
N LYS A 268 -6.71 1.31 18.65
CA LYS A 268 -7.68 0.22 18.74
C LYS A 268 -7.36 -0.85 17.73
N ASN A 269 -7.28 -2.08 18.21
CA ASN A 269 -7.29 -3.26 17.36
C ASN A 269 -8.69 -3.35 16.71
N LYS A 270 -8.73 -3.42 15.39
CA LYS A 270 -9.99 -3.57 14.63
C LYS A 270 -9.84 -4.75 13.69
N TYR A 271 -10.75 -5.71 13.89
CA TYR A 271 -10.99 -6.80 12.96
C TYR A 271 -12.36 -6.57 12.30
N PRO A 272 -12.53 -6.80 10.99
CA PRO A 272 -13.72 -6.39 10.23
C PRO A 272 -15.00 -7.14 10.61
N LEU A 273 -14.89 -8.26 11.29
CA LEU A 273 -16.03 -9.07 11.75
C LEU A 273 -16.34 -8.80 13.21
N THR A 274 -17.58 -9.04 13.64
CA THR A 274 -17.95 -9.02 15.05
C THR A 274 -17.65 -10.36 15.72
N SER A 275 -17.47 -10.39 17.04
CA SER A 275 -17.16 -11.61 17.80
C SER A 275 -18.24 -12.70 17.72
N PHE A 276 -19.44 -12.36 17.24
CA PHE A 276 -20.55 -13.29 17.06
C PHE A 276 -20.58 -13.97 15.69
N SER A 277 -19.66 -13.61 14.78
CA SER A 277 -19.58 -14.26 13.46
C SER A 277 -19.15 -15.72 13.63
N LYS A 278 -19.91 -16.64 13.03
CA LYS A 278 -19.55 -18.08 13.01
C LYS A 278 -18.30 -18.37 12.19
N MET A 279 -18.01 -17.51 11.20
CA MET A 279 -16.86 -17.67 10.32
C MET A 279 -16.05 -16.40 10.39
N ASP A 280 -14.90 -16.48 11.04
CA ASP A 280 -14.01 -15.35 11.24
C ASP A 280 -12.54 -15.68 11.03
N ALA A 281 -12.18 -16.95 10.82
CA ALA A 281 -10.81 -17.35 10.62
C ALA A 281 -10.28 -16.88 9.25
N PRO A 282 -9.12 -16.19 9.20
CA PRO A 282 -8.53 -15.74 7.94
C PRO A 282 -8.06 -16.95 7.13
N HIS A 283 -8.45 -17.00 5.85
CA HIS A 283 -8.01 -18.05 4.93
C HIS A 283 -7.03 -17.48 3.89
N THR A 284 -7.55 -16.75 2.90
CA THR A 284 -6.77 -16.13 1.84
C THR A 284 -7.17 -14.67 1.68
N MET A 285 -6.18 -13.78 1.65
CA MET A 285 -6.37 -12.42 1.19
C MET A 285 -5.90 -12.27 -0.25
N LEU A 286 -6.67 -11.53 -1.04
CA LEU A 286 -6.26 -11.13 -2.37
C LEU A 286 -6.14 -9.61 -2.44
N LEU A 287 -4.90 -9.17 -2.66
CA LEU A 287 -4.46 -7.80 -2.58
C LEU A 287 -4.26 -7.22 -3.98
N ASN A 288 -4.73 -6.00 -4.16
CA ASN A 288 -4.49 -5.28 -5.40
C ASN A 288 -3.36 -4.26 -5.22
N TYR A 289 -2.45 -4.20 -6.20
CA TYR A 289 -1.52 -3.10 -6.35
C TYR A 289 -2.02 -2.21 -7.48
N THR A 290 -2.06 -0.91 -7.22
CA THR A 290 -2.45 0.08 -8.22
C THR A 290 -1.43 1.22 -8.15
N PRO A 291 -0.62 1.44 -9.21
CA PRO A 291 0.46 2.42 -9.19
C PRO A 291 -0.01 3.87 -9.05
N THR A 292 -1.29 4.13 -9.30
CA THR A 292 -1.89 5.46 -9.13
C THR A 292 -2.22 5.79 -7.67
N TYR A 293 -2.41 4.76 -6.85
CA TYR A 293 -2.81 4.90 -5.44
C TYR A 293 -1.63 4.61 -4.51
N VAL A 294 -0.91 3.52 -4.77
CA VAL A 294 0.28 3.12 -4.03
C VAL A 294 1.50 3.71 -4.71
N HIS A 295 2.22 4.57 -4.00
CA HIS A 295 3.37 5.28 -4.56
C HIS A 295 4.42 5.50 -3.49
N ASN A 296 5.68 5.56 -3.92
CA ASN A 296 6.77 6.01 -3.06
C ASN A 296 6.54 7.48 -2.68
N LEU A 297 7.04 7.87 -1.50
CA LEU A 297 7.05 9.27 -1.06
C LEU A 297 7.81 10.16 -2.06
N TYR A 298 8.86 9.59 -2.66
CA TYR A 298 9.55 10.13 -3.81
C TYR A 298 8.83 9.64 -5.06
N GLU A 299 8.69 10.46 -6.12
CA GLU A 299 8.02 10.05 -7.38
C GLU A 299 8.76 8.94 -8.17
N THR A 300 9.51 8.07 -7.48
CA THR A 300 10.13 6.86 -8.01
C THR A 300 9.10 5.75 -8.16
N PRO A 301 9.21 4.91 -9.21
CA PRO A 301 8.34 3.76 -9.36
C PRO A 301 8.50 2.82 -8.15
N VAL A 302 7.41 2.18 -7.76
CA VAL A 302 7.44 1.15 -6.71
C VAL A 302 8.09 -0.11 -7.28
N THR A 303 9.04 -0.69 -6.54
CA THR A 303 9.73 -1.92 -6.96
C THR A 303 8.93 -3.18 -6.60
N SER A 304 9.26 -4.31 -7.22
CA SER A 304 8.65 -5.61 -6.88
C SER A 304 8.82 -5.96 -5.41
N ASP A 305 10.01 -5.76 -4.85
CA ASP A 305 10.31 -6.02 -3.44
C ASP A 305 9.46 -5.16 -2.49
N GLN A 306 9.18 -3.91 -2.88
CA GLN A 306 8.30 -3.03 -2.09
C GLN A 306 6.85 -3.52 -2.10
N ILE A 307 6.39 -4.05 -3.22
CA ILE A 307 5.05 -4.66 -3.35
C ILE A 307 4.96 -5.90 -2.47
N LEU A 308 5.96 -6.79 -2.53
CA LEU A 308 6.03 -8.00 -1.70
C LEU A 308 6.12 -7.68 -0.20
N GLY A 309 6.94 -6.71 0.19
CA GLY A 309 7.03 -6.25 1.58
C GLY A 309 5.69 -5.67 2.10
N ARG A 310 4.93 -4.99 1.24
CA ARG A 310 3.55 -4.54 1.56
C ARG A 310 2.61 -5.72 1.74
N SER A 311 2.65 -6.74 0.87
CA SER A 311 1.86 -7.97 1.02
C SER A 311 2.14 -8.66 2.34
N MET A 312 3.42 -8.73 2.73
CA MET A 312 3.85 -9.33 3.99
C MET A 312 3.34 -8.57 5.22
N ILE A 313 3.43 -7.23 5.23
CA ILE A 313 2.84 -6.42 6.31
C ILE A 313 1.34 -6.66 6.42
N LYS A 314 0.63 -6.73 5.29
CA LYS A 314 -0.82 -7.02 5.30
C LYS A 314 -1.12 -8.40 5.88
N CYS A 315 -0.33 -9.41 5.53
CA CYS A 315 -0.43 -10.75 6.12
C CYS A 315 -0.26 -10.74 7.63
N PHE A 316 0.83 -10.10 8.09
CA PHE A 316 1.10 -9.94 9.51
C PHE A 316 -0.04 -9.20 10.22
N THR A 317 -0.57 -8.13 9.62
CA THR A 317 -1.65 -7.31 10.19
C THR A 317 -2.92 -8.14 10.38
N VAL A 318 -3.33 -8.90 9.37
CA VAL A 318 -4.53 -9.74 9.44
C VAL A 318 -4.35 -10.87 10.45
N ALA A 319 -3.23 -11.58 10.40
CA ALA A 319 -2.94 -12.68 11.32
C ALA A 319 -2.92 -12.19 12.77
N SER A 320 -2.27 -11.04 13.02
CA SER A 320 -2.14 -10.45 14.36
C SER A 320 -3.44 -9.87 14.88
N ALA A 321 -4.23 -9.20 14.03
CA ALA A 321 -5.53 -8.70 14.42
C ALA A 321 -6.49 -9.84 14.77
N PHE A 322 -6.41 -10.96 14.04
CA PHE A 322 -7.12 -12.19 14.37
C PHE A 322 -6.60 -12.83 15.66
N ALA A 323 -5.29 -12.88 15.86
CA ALA A 323 -4.67 -13.42 17.08
C ALA A 323 -5.13 -12.66 18.33
N LYS A 324 -5.06 -11.32 18.30
CA LYS A 324 -5.52 -10.45 19.39
C LYS A 324 -7.01 -10.62 19.67
N ARG A 325 -7.81 -10.81 18.62
CA ARG A 325 -9.24 -11.11 18.76
C ARG A 325 -9.49 -12.47 19.42
N LYS A 326 -8.76 -13.52 19.00
CA LYS A 326 -8.97 -14.91 19.48
C LYS A 326 -8.45 -15.10 20.91
N HIS A 327 -7.31 -14.50 21.24
CA HIS A 327 -6.57 -14.77 22.48
C HIS A 327 -6.51 -13.58 23.45
N GLY A 328 -6.93 -12.37 23.05
CA GLY A 328 -6.85 -11.14 23.83
C GLY A 328 -5.75 -10.18 23.36
N ASP A 329 -5.81 -8.91 23.77
CA ASP A 329 -4.89 -7.87 23.27
C ASP A 329 -3.45 -8.01 23.80
N ASP A 330 -3.27 -8.65 24.97
CA ASP A 330 -2.00 -8.80 25.70
C ASP A 330 -1.23 -10.09 25.36
N VAL A 331 -1.57 -10.74 24.25
CA VAL A 331 -1.01 -12.04 23.88
C VAL A 331 0.36 -11.84 23.24
N GLU A 332 1.39 -12.40 23.86
CA GLU A 332 2.77 -12.37 23.36
C GLU A 332 3.14 -13.67 22.63
N THR A 333 3.00 -14.81 23.31
CA THR A 333 3.28 -16.14 22.73
C THR A 333 1.97 -16.82 22.39
N LEU A 334 1.84 -17.25 21.13
CA LEU A 334 0.62 -17.89 20.67
C LEU A 334 0.62 -19.38 21.06
N PRO A 335 -0.51 -19.92 21.55
CA PRO A 335 -0.62 -21.35 21.84
C PRO A 335 -0.64 -22.19 20.55
N GLU A 336 -1.23 -21.64 19.49
CA GLU A 336 -1.32 -22.25 18.17
C GLU A 336 -0.90 -21.21 17.12
N PRO A 337 -0.02 -21.57 16.16
CA PRO A 337 0.31 -20.67 15.06
C PRO A 337 -0.90 -20.35 14.19
N ILE A 338 -0.95 -19.11 13.68
CA ILE A 338 -2.01 -18.66 12.76
C ILE A 338 -1.41 -18.53 11.37
N CYS A 339 -1.94 -19.28 10.41
CA CYS A 339 -1.55 -19.19 9.01
C CYS A 339 -2.52 -18.35 8.20
N VAL A 340 -1.98 -17.51 7.31
CA VAL A 340 -2.74 -16.70 6.35
C VAL A 340 -2.08 -16.77 4.98
N GLN A 341 -2.87 -17.04 3.96
CA GLN A 341 -2.43 -17.02 2.57
C GLN A 341 -2.66 -15.65 1.94
N CYS A 342 -1.79 -15.25 1.03
CA CYS A 342 -1.89 -14.00 0.31
C CYS A 342 -1.60 -14.17 -1.17
N ILE A 343 -2.40 -13.47 -1.97
CA ILE A 343 -2.26 -13.39 -3.41
C ILE A 343 -2.23 -11.90 -3.76
N GLN A 344 -1.10 -11.38 -4.21
CA GLN A 344 -1.04 -10.00 -4.67
C GLN A 344 -1.08 -9.98 -6.20
N THR A 345 -1.84 -9.04 -6.75
CA THR A 345 -1.85 -8.80 -8.19
C THR A 345 -1.94 -7.32 -8.57
N ASP A 346 -1.26 -6.94 -9.65
CA ASP A 346 -1.43 -5.65 -10.32
C ASP A 346 -2.43 -5.72 -11.50
N GLY A 347 -3.13 -6.84 -11.65
CA GLY A 347 -4.02 -7.15 -12.78
C GLY A 347 -3.35 -7.97 -13.89
N ARG A 348 -2.02 -8.12 -13.85
CA ARG A 348 -1.25 -8.88 -14.84
C ARG A 348 -0.26 -9.82 -14.18
N LEU A 349 0.56 -9.31 -13.28
CA LEU A 349 1.51 -10.05 -12.44
C LEU A 349 0.79 -10.55 -11.18
N PHE A 350 1.16 -11.74 -10.75
CA PHE A 350 0.67 -12.39 -9.54
C PHE A 350 1.86 -12.89 -8.72
N ASP A 351 1.81 -12.63 -7.42
CA ASP A 351 2.64 -13.33 -6.45
C ASP A 351 1.77 -14.05 -5.42
N PHE A 352 2.30 -15.18 -4.95
CA PHE A 352 1.65 -16.06 -4.02
C PHE A 352 2.53 -16.19 -2.80
N SER A 353 1.93 -16.05 -1.63
CA SER A 353 2.68 -16.03 -0.38
C SER A 353 1.89 -16.61 0.78
N VAL A 354 2.61 -17.13 1.76
CA VAL A 354 2.00 -17.70 2.97
C VAL A 354 2.76 -17.20 4.19
N PHE A 355 2.01 -16.66 5.13
CA PHE A 355 2.51 -16.16 6.39
C PHE A 355 2.06 -17.08 7.53
N GLN A 356 2.99 -17.42 8.42
CA GLN A 356 2.69 -18.09 9.67
C GLN A 356 3.11 -17.19 10.84
N LEU A 357 2.11 -16.77 11.61
CA LEU A 357 2.28 -16.02 12.84
C LEU A 357 2.49 -16.98 14.01
N ASN A 358 3.68 -16.93 14.60
CA ASN A 358 4.11 -17.74 15.72
C ASN A 358 4.17 -16.94 17.02
N THR A 359 4.55 -15.67 16.94
CA THR A 359 4.68 -14.80 18.11
C THR A 359 4.26 -13.36 17.79
N MET A 360 3.74 -12.71 18.82
CA MET A 360 3.41 -11.29 18.89
C MET A 360 4.44 -10.49 19.71
N ASN A 361 5.42 -11.15 20.32
CA ASN A 361 6.54 -10.47 20.98
C ASN A 361 7.58 -10.04 19.94
N LEU A 362 7.40 -8.83 19.42
CA LEU A 362 8.21 -8.24 18.34
C LEU A 362 9.49 -7.55 18.84
N ASN A 363 9.69 -7.46 20.16
CA ASN A 363 10.83 -6.76 20.75
C ASN A 363 12.10 -7.61 20.63
N GLY A 364 13.21 -6.92 20.34
CA GLY A 364 14.53 -7.54 20.22
C GLY A 364 14.66 -8.53 19.07
N ALA A 365 15.86 -9.12 18.95
CA ALA A 365 16.16 -10.07 17.89
C ALA A 365 16.03 -11.55 18.31
N GLU A 366 15.96 -11.80 19.62
CA GLU A 366 16.00 -13.13 20.21
C GLU A 366 14.59 -13.76 20.36
N GLY A 367 14.56 -15.07 20.54
CA GLY A 367 13.34 -15.85 20.72
C GLY A 367 12.66 -16.26 19.42
N ILE A 368 11.40 -16.68 19.55
CA ILE A 368 10.57 -17.22 18.47
C ILE A 368 10.39 -16.18 17.36
N LYS A 369 10.34 -16.65 16.10
CA LYS A 369 10.18 -15.80 14.92
C LYS A 369 9.02 -16.27 14.06
N ASN A 370 8.40 -15.33 13.37
CA ASN A 370 7.34 -15.59 12.41
C ASN A 370 7.95 -16.09 11.08
N ILE A 371 7.17 -16.81 10.26
CA ILE A 371 7.69 -17.41 9.02
C ILE A 371 6.95 -16.85 7.81
N TRP A 372 7.70 -16.53 6.77
CA TRP A 372 7.17 -16.07 5.48
C TRP A 372 7.73 -16.88 4.31
N TYR A 373 6.83 -17.23 3.40
CA TYR A 373 7.14 -17.82 2.10
C TYR A 373 6.52 -16.97 1.00
N GLN A 374 7.24 -16.81 -0.11
CA GLN A 374 6.77 -16.08 -1.28
C GLN A 374 7.31 -16.71 -2.56
N THR A 375 6.52 -16.66 -3.62
CA THR A 375 6.95 -16.99 -4.99
C THR A 375 7.53 -15.77 -5.70
N GLU A 376 8.17 -16.01 -6.84
CA GLU A 376 8.41 -14.94 -7.82
C GLU A 376 7.11 -14.40 -8.39
N GLN A 377 7.18 -13.18 -8.94
CA GLN A 377 6.07 -12.58 -9.67
C GLN A 377 5.91 -13.25 -11.03
N MET A 378 4.75 -13.86 -11.25
CA MET A 378 4.40 -14.57 -12.47
C MET A 378 3.36 -13.80 -13.28
N PRO A 379 3.56 -13.59 -14.60
CA PRO A 379 2.54 -12.97 -15.44
C PRO A 379 1.41 -13.96 -15.75
N LEU A 380 0.16 -13.51 -15.61
CA LEU A 380 -1.04 -14.19 -16.11
C LEU A 380 -1.15 -14.09 -17.64
N TYR A 381 -0.70 -12.98 -18.21
CA TYR A 381 -0.61 -12.76 -19.65
C TYR A 381 0.48 -11.72 -19.98
N THR A 382 1.00 -11.75 -21.20
CA THR A 382 2.01 -10.78 -21.67
C THR A 382 1.35 -9.51 -22.16
N ILE A 383 0.40 -9.63 -23.10
CA ILE A 383 -0.30 -8.50 -23.73
C ILE A 383 -1.80 -8.79 -23.75
N CYS A 384 -2.60 -7.79 -23.35
CA CYS A 384 -4.05 -7.77 -23.57
C CYS A 384 -4.46 -6.35 -23.96
N ALA A 385 -4.75 -6.14 -25.25
CA ALA A 385 -5.05 -4.83 -25.81
C ALA A 385 -5.79 -4.96 -27.15
N TYR A 386 -6.19 -3.82 -27.72
CA TYR A 386 -6.55 -3.75 -29.13
C TYR A 386 -5.30 -3.55 -29.99
N ASP A 387 -5.06 -4.43 -30.95
CA ASP A 387 -4.13 -4.20 -32.05
C ASP A 387 -4.92 -4.04 -33.35
N LYS A 388 -4.75 -2.91 -34.03
CA LYS A 388 -5.49 -2.56 -35.26
C LYS A 388 -7.01 -2.76 -35.16
N GLY A 389 -7.59 -2.52 -33.99
CA GLY A 389 -9.03 -2.67 -33.73
C GLY A 389 -9.48 -4.10 -33.38
N ILE A 390 -8.57 -5.07 -33.34
CA ILE A 390 -8.85 -6.47 -32.97
C ILE A 390 -8.39 -6.69 -31.53
N PRO A 391 -9.23 -7.27 -30.65
CA PRO A 391 -8.82 -7.61 -29.29
C PRO A 391 -7.85 -8.79 -29.33
N ILE A 392 -6.65 -8.61 -28.79
CA ILE A 392 -5.59 -9.61 -28.74
C ILE A 392 -5.26 -9.96 -27.29
N LEU A 393 -5.02 -11.24 -27.04
CA LEU A 393 -4.47 -11.77 -25.79
C LEU A 393 -3.31 -12.71 -26.13
N GLU A 394 -2.11 -12.36 -25.67
CA GLU A 394 -0.88 -13.12 -25.92
C GLU A 394 -0.20 -13.55 -24.61
N GLY A 395 0.43 -14.72 -24.65
CA GLY A 395 1.22 -15.25 -23.53
C GLY A 395 0.41 -15.60 -22.29
N TYR A 396 -0.83 -16.09 -22.45
CA TYR A 396 -1.64 -16.57 -21.32
C TYR A 396 -0.93 -17.71 -20.58
N ASN A 397 -0.75 -17.55 -19.28
CA ASN A 397 -0.08 -18.51 -18.41
C ASN A 397 -1.12 -19.33 -17.60
N PRO A 398 -1.32 -20.62 -17.93
CA PRO A 398 -2.29 -21.47 -17.22
C PRO A 398 -1.84 -21.83 -15.79
N GLU A 399 -0.54 -21.75 -15.47
CA GLU A 399 -0.02 -22.13 -14.16
C GLU A 399 -0.60 -21.26 -13.04
N ILE A 400 -0.86 -19.98 -13.29
CA ILE A 400 -1.49 -19.05 -12.33
C ILE A 400 -2.80 -19.62 -11.77
N MET A 401 -3.58 -20.31 -12.61
CA MET A 401 -4.83 -20.91 -12.17
C MET A 401 -4.59 -22.08 -11.22
N LYS A 402 -3.55 -22.89 -11.43
CA LYS A 402 -3.19 -23.97 -10.48
C LYS A 402 -2.86 -23.41 -9.10
N TYR A 403 -2.09 -22.32 -9.04
CA TYR A 403 -1.79 -21.63 -7.78
C TYR A 403 -3.06 -21.08 -7.11
N LEU A 404 -3.91 -20.36 -7.86
CA LEU A 404 -5.19 -19.83 -7.36
C LEU A 404 -6.08 -20.95 -6.79
N PHE A 405 -6.18 -22.08 -7.51
CA PHE A 405 -6.95 -23.24 -7.07
C PHE A 405 -6.37 -23.89 -5.83
N ALA A 406 -5.05 -24.09 -5.78
CA ALA A 406 -4.39 -24.70 -4.64
C ALA A 406 -4.56 -23.86 -3.38
N PHE A 407 -4.41 -22.53 -3.49
CA PHE A 407 -4.67 -21.61 -2.38
C PHE A 407 -6.14 -21.67 -1.99
N TYR A 408 -7.06 -21.49 -2.93
CA TYR A 408 -8.49 -21.50 -2.66
C TYR A 408 -9.00 -22.85 -2.10
N ARG A 409 -8.39 -23.99 -2.43
CA ARG A 409 -8.81 -25.30 -1.91
C ARG A 409 -8.10 -25.72 -0.63
N ASN A 410 -7.07 -24.98 -0.18
CA ASN A 410 -6.29 -25.37 0.99
C ASN A 410 -7.17 -25.38 2.26
N GLN A 411 -6.91 -26.35 3.14
CA GLN A 411 -7.61 -26.54 4.43
C GLN A 411 -6.59 -26.78 5.53
#